data_AF-A0A838MW21-F1
#
_entry.id   AF-A0A838MW21-F1
#
_cell.length_a   1.000
_cell.length_b   1.000
_cell.length_c   1.000
_cell.angle_alpha   90.00
_cell.angle_beta   90.00
_cell.angle_gamma   90.00
#
_symmetry.space_group_name_H-M   'P 1'
#
loop_
_entity.id
_entity.type
_entity.pdbx_description
1 polymer ?
#
loop_
_entity_poly.entity_id
_entity_poly.type
_entity_poly.pdbx_seq_one_letter_code
_entity_poly.pdbx_strand_id
1 'polypeptide(L)'
;MSIVLVGLNHKTAPVEVRERLAFTDEACAEGLVSLVDGEVISEGLIVSTCNRVEVLAATAGATGGAEGAMRISQFLSASRCLPQNF
;
A
#
# COMPACT_ATOMS: atom_id res chain seq x y z
N MET A 1 16.58 -1.58 8.10
CA MET A 1 15.12 -1.64 7.97
C MET A 1 14.51 -0.30 8.32
N SER A 2 13.56 0.16 7.52
CA SER A 2 12.67 1.29 7.81
C SER A 2 11.23 0.80 7.72
N ILE A 3 10.32 1.40 8.47
CA ILE A 3 8.89 1.11 8.38
C ILE A 3 8.22 2.26 7.63
N VAL A 4 7.48 1.92 6.60
CA VAL A 4 6.74 2.88 5.77
C VAL A 4 5.25 2.55 5.82
N LEU A 5 4.42 3.59 5.84
CA LEU A 5 2.98 3.49 5.74
C LEU A 5 2.53 4.37 4.58
N VAL A 6 1.83 3.79 3.62
CA VAL A 6 1.26 4.52 2.48
C VAL A 6 -0.19 4.11 2.30
N GLY A 7 -1.05 5.08 2.06
CA GLY A 7 -2.47 4.85 1.84
C GLY A 7 -3.30 6.03 2.29
N LEU A 8 -4.58 5.76 2.55
CA LEU A 8 -5.57 6.79 2.79
C LEU A 8 -6.63 6.35 3.77
N ASN A 9 -7.22 7.33 4.45
CA ASN A 9 -8.21 7.09 5.49
C ASN A 9 -9.33 8.14 5.42
N HIS A 10 -10.38 7.92 6.21
CA HIS A 10 -11.57 8.79 6.25
C HIS A 10 -11.29 10.27 6.57
N LYS A 11 -10.12 10.61 7.13
CA LYS A 11 -9.75 12.00 7.41
C LYS A 11 -9.17 12.70 6.18
N THR A 12 -8.55 11.94 5.27
CA THR A 12 -7.83 12.48 4.11
C THR A 12 -8.54 12.20 2.78
N ALA A 13 -9.42 11.20 2.73
CA ALA A 13 -10.09 10.78 1.51
C ALA A 13 -11.60 10.54 1.72
N PRO A 14 -12.46 11.02 0.81
CA PRO A 14 -13.88 10.74 0.83
C PRO A 14 -14.16 9.25 0.54
N VAL A 15 -15.39 8.80 0.79
CA VAL A 15 -15.72 7.37 0.76
C VAL A 15 -15.57 6.76 -0.63
N GLU A 16 -15.89 7.51 -1.68
CA GLU A 16 -15.85 7.07 -3.07
C GLU A 16 -14.41 6.77 -3.52
N VAL A 17 -13.42 7.51 -3.00
CA VAL A 17 -12.00 7.25 -3.27
C VAL A 17 -11.53 6.00 -2.51
N ARG A 18 -12.00 5.82 -1.27
CA ARG A 18 -11.66 4.66 -0.43
C ARG A 18 -12.23 3.36 -0.98
N GLU A 19 -13.46 3.38 -1.48
CA GLU A 19 -14.11 2.22 -2.10
C GLU A 19 -13.37 1.75 -3.36
N ARG A 20 -12.84 2.68 -4.16
CA ARG A 20 -12.00 2.35 -5.32
C ARG A 20 -10.67 1.66 -4.94
N LEU A 21 -10.20 1.89 -3.71
CA LEU A 21 -8.98 1.27 -3.18
C LEU A 21 -9.24 0.03 -2.33
N ALA A 22 -10.50 -0.28 -2.02
CA ALA A 22 -10.82 -1.41 -1.18
C ALA A 22 -10.31 -2.73 -1.79
N PHE A 23 -9.89 -3.63 -0.91
CA PHE A 23 -9.47 -4.98 -1.25
C PHE A 23 -10.51 -5.96 -0.73
N THR A 24 -10.75 -7.04 -1.49
CA THR A 24 -11.32 -8.26 -0.93
C THR A 24 -10.22 -9.04 -0.22
N ASP A 25 -10.59 -10.03 0.59
CA ASP A 25 -9.62 -10.85 1.33
C ASP A 25 -8.66 -11.58 0.38
N GLU A 26 -9.16 -12.09 -0.75
CA GLU A 26 -8.34 -12.74 -1.78
C GLU A 26 -7.39 -11.76 -2.46
N ALA A 27 -7.89 -10.57 -2.82
CA ALA A 27 -7.08 -9.53 -3.44
C ALA A 27 -5.99 -9.00 -2.49
N CYS A 28 -6.25 -8.97 -1.18
CA CYS A 28 -5.24 -8.66 -0.16
C CYS A 28 -4.10 -9.68 -0.20
N ALA A 29 -4.42 -10.98 -0.21
CA ALA A 29 -3.43 -12.04 -0.23
C ALA A 29 -2.57 -12.00 -1.51
N GLU A 30 -3.20 -11.93 -2.68
CA GLU A 30 -2.50 -11.83 -3.97
C GLU A 30 -1.67 -10.54 -4.07
N GLY A 31 -2.25 -9.42 -3.64
CA GLY A 31 -1.59 -8.12 -3.63
C GLY A 31 -0.34 -8.12 -2.75
N LEU A 32 -0.43 -8.74 -1.57
CA LEU A 32 0.70 -8.83 -0.65
C LEU A 32 1.85 -9.67 -1.24
N VAL A 33 1.55 -10.80 -1.90
CA VAL A 33 2.56 -11.62 -2.58
C VAL A 33 3.25 -10.84 -3.71
N SER A 34 2.51 -10.01 -4.44
CA SER A 34 3.06 -9.16 -5.51
C SER A 34 3.90 -7.98 -4.98
N LEU A 35 3.56 -7.46 -3.81
CA LEU A 35 4.24 -6.32 -3.19
C LEU A 35 5.57 -6.73 -2.54
N VAL A 36 5.61 -7.88 -1.87
CA VAL A 36 6.80 -8.36 -1.15
C VAL A 36 7.77 -9.01 -2.16
N ASP A 37 8.76 -8.23 -2.60
CA ASP A 37 9.78 -8.66 -3.57
C ASP A 37 11.10 -9.12 -2.93
N GLY A 38 11.31 -8.84 -1.65
CA GLY A 38 12.52 -9.22 -0.91
C GLY A 38 13.74 -8.31 -1.18
N GLU A 39 13.66 -7.42 -2.17
CA GLU A 39 14.72 -6.47 -2.51
C GLU A 39 14.44 -5.07 -1.93
N VAL A 40 13.24 -4.56 -2.18
CA VAL A 40 12.79 -3.25 -1.69
C VAL A 40 11.92 -3.43 -0.45
N ILE A 41 10.95 -4.34 -0.54
CA ILE A 41 9.98 -4.64 0.52
C ILE A 41 10.26 -6.05 1.06
N SER A 42 10.68 -6.15 2.32
CA SER A 42 10.95 -7.43 2.98
C SER A 42 9.69 -8.04 3.60
N GLU A 43 8.82 -7.20 4.15
CA GLU A 43 7.57 -7.59 4.78
C GLU A 43 6.49 -6.55 4.50
N GLY A 44 5.23 -6.97 4.40
CA GLY A 44 4.11 -6.08 4.15
C GLY A 44 2.85 -6.50 4.89
N LEU A 45 1.96 -5.53 5.11
CA LEU A 45 0.63 -5.71 5.64
C LEU A 45 -0.32 -4.77 4.91
N ILE A 46 -1.38 -5.31 4.33
CA ILE A 46 -2.47 -4.53 3.73
C ILE A 46 -3.61 -4.45 4.74
N VAL A 47 -4.01 -3.24 5.10
CA VAL A 47 -5.15 -2.95 5.97
C VAL A 47 -6.24 -2.31 5.14
N SER A 48 -7.25 -3.09 4.76
CA SER A 48 -8.41 -2.62 4.02
C SER A 48 -9.67 -2.75 4.89
N THR A 49 -10.29 -1.63 5.21
CA THR A 49 -11.53 -1.56 5.98
C THR A 49 -12.43 -0.46 5.41
N CYS A 50 -13.64 -0.32 5.94
CA CYS A 50 -14.53 0.79 5.55
C CYS A 50 -13.98 2.19 5.90
N ASN A 51 -12.93 2.31 6.70
CA ASN A 51 -12.39 3.60 7.16
C ASN A 51 -11.00 3.94 6.63
N ARG A 52 -10.29 2.95 6.08
CA ARG A 52 -8.91 3.09 5.60
C ARG A 52 -8.53 2.01 4.61
N VAL A 53 -7.67 2.38 3.68
CA VAL A 53 -6.89 1.46 2.86
C VAL A 53 -5.44 1.89 2.98
N GLU A 54 -4.65 1.11 3.71
CA GLU A 54 -3.28 1.44 4.05
C GLU A 54 -2.40 0.20 3.86
N VAL A 55 -1.17 0.43 3.44
CA VAL A 55 -0.13 -0.59 3.31
C VAL A 55 1.02 -0.19 4.20
N LEU A 56 1.29 -1.04 5.19
CA LEU A 56 2.43 -0.93 6.07
C LEU A 56 3.50 -1.90 5.57
N ALA A 57 4.74 -1.45 5.44
CA ALA A 57 5.82 -2.32 4.96
C ALA A 57 7.14 -2.05 5.68
N ALA A 58 7.94 -3.11 5.80
CA ALA A 58 9.33 -3.04 6.19
C ALA A 58 10.22 -3.05 4.94
N THR A 59 11.15 -2.11 4.85
CA THR A 59 12.12 -2.03 3.76
C THR A 59 13.38 -2.83 4.08
N ALA A 60 13.99 -3.47 3.09
CA ALA A 60 15.21 -4.26 3.30
C ALA A 60 16.38 -3.42 3.85
N GLY A 61 16.57 -2.20 3.33
CA GLY A 61 17.59 -1.25 3.78
C GLY A 61 17.17 -0.35 4.95
N ALA A 62 18.13 0.21 5.70
CA ALA A 62 17.85 1.25 6.71
C ALA A 62 17.46 2.61 6.09
N THR A 63 17.94 2.90 4.88
CA THR A 63 17.65 4.13 4.13
C THR A 63 16.59 3.97 3.05
N GLY A 64 15.96 2.79 2.95
CA GLY A 64 15.02 2.44 1.88
C GLY A 64 13.62 3.06 2.00
N GLY A 65 13.36 3.93 2.98
CA GLY A 65 12.00 4.43 3.25
C GLY A 65 11.34 5.15 2.08
N ALA A 66 12.07 6.02 1.38
CA ALA A 66 11.50 6.74 0.22
C ALA A 66 11.21 5.80 -0.96
N GLU A 67 12.11 4.85 -1.21
CA GLU A 67 11.97 3.83 -2.25
C GLU A 67 10.79 2.89 -1.95
N GLY A 68 10.67 2.43 -0.71
CA GLY A 68 9.55 1.61 -0.25
C GLY A 68 8.21 2.33 -0.36
N ALA A 69 8.15 3.61 0.03
CA ALA A 69 6.94 4.40 -0.14
C ALA A 69 6.54 4.54 -1.62
N MET A 70 7.50 4.83 -2.50
CA MET A 70 7.26 4.93 -3.94
C MET A 70 6.78 3.60 -4.53
N ARG A 71 7.39 2.48 -4.14
CA ARG A 71 6.99 1.13 -4.56
C ARG A 71 5.55 0.82 -4.18
N ILE A 72 5.14 1.17 -2.97
CA ILE A 72 3.76 0.97 -2.50
C ILE A 72 2.78 1.87 -3.29
N SER A 73 3.11 3.15 -3.51
CA SER A 73 2.26 4.05 -4.30
C SER A 73 2.06 3.54 -5.73
N GLN A 74 3.12 3.00 -6.36
CA GLN A 74 3.03 2.37 -7.67
C GLN A 74 2.15 1.11 -7.65
N PHE A 75 2.31 0.25 -6.64
CA PHE A 75 1.47 -0.92 -6.43
C PHE A 75 -0.01 -0.56 -6.30
N LEU A 76 -0.36 0.38 -5.41
CA LEU A 76 -1.74 0.83 -5.21
C LEU A 76 -2.33 1.47 -6.48
N SER A 77 -1.53 2.23 -7.22
CA SER A 77 -1.95 2.84 -8.49
C SER A 77 -2.24 1.78 -9.57
N ALA A 78 -1.36 0.79 -9.70
CA ALA A 78 -1.48 -0.29 -10.69
C ALA A 78 -2.66 -1.21 -10.40
N SER A 79 -2.92 -1.52 -9.13
CA SER A 79 -4.01 -2.44 -8.74
C SER A 79 -5.41 -1.85 -8.95
N ARG A 80 -5.57 -0.52 -9.09
CA ARG A 80 -6.88 0.17 -9.02
C ARG A 80 -7.06 1.38 -9.97
N CYS A 81 -6.19 1.58 -10.95
CA CYS A 81 -6.26 2.70 -11.92
C CYS A 81 -6.43 4.08 -11.26
N LEU A 82 -5.59 4.38 -10.27
CA LEU A 82 -5.58 5.68 -9.59
C LEU A 82 -4.41 6.56 -10.06
N PRO A 83 -4.55 7.90 -10.02
CA PRO A 83 -3.48 8.83 -10.39
C PRO A 83 -2.31 8.75 -9.38
N GLN A 84 -1.06 8.92 -9.81
CA GLN A 84 0.14 8.64 -9.00
C GLN A 84 0.36 9.51 -7.73
N ASN A 85 -0.58 10.38 -7.34
CA ASN A 85 -0.43 11.40 -6.29
C ASN A 85 -1.64 11.51 -5.33
N PHE A 86 -2.27 10.39 -4.92
CA PHE A 86 -3.36 10.40 -3.92
C PHE A 86 -2.87 10.41 -2.47
#